data_AF-A0A8T7D4W9-F1
#
_entry.id   AF-A0A8T7D4W9-F1
#
_cell.length_a   1.000
_cell.length_b   1.000
_cell.length_c   1.000
_cell.angle_alpha   90.00
_cell.angle_beta   90.00
_cell.angle_gamma   90.00
#
_symmetry.space_group_name_H-M   'P 1'
#
loop_
_entity.id
_entity.type
_entity.pdbx_description
1 polymer ?
#
loop_
_entity_poly.entity_id
_entity_poly.type
_entity_poly.pdbx_seq_one_letter_code
_entity_poly.pdbx_strand_id
1 'polypeptide(L)' 'MNGKEIIKKLEANGWRLKRVRGSHYMMEKDGSIIPIPVHGSRDIGKGLLAEIERRTGIKSR' A
#
# COMPACT_ATOMS: atom_id res chain seq x y z
N MET A 1 3.60 4.60 -9.91
CA MET A 1 3.49 3.81 -8.68
C MET A 1 2.11 3.17 -8.64
N ASN A 2 2.05 1.92 -9.08
CA ASN A 2 0.84 1.11 -8.99
C ASN A 2 0.75 0.40 -7.62
N GLY A 3 -0.41 -0.20 -7.34
CA GLY A 3 -0.65 -0.87 -6.06
C GLY A 3 0.34 -1.99 -5.74
N LYS A 4 0.82 -2.74 -6.76
CA LYS A 4 1.78 -3.83 -6.55
C LYS A 4 3.15 -3.29 -6.13
N GLU A 5 3.59 -2.19 -6.72
CA GLU A 5 4.86 -1.53 -6.36
C GLU A 5 4.83 -0.98 -4.94
N ILE A 6 3.69 -0.42 -4.53
CA ILE A 6 3.46 0.04 -3.14
C ILE A 6 3.55 -1.13 -2.18
N ILE A 7 2.84 -2.24 -2.44
CA ILE A 7 2.89 -3.43 -1.58
C ILE A 7 4.33 -3.91 -1.40
N LYS A 8 5.09 -4.06 -2.49
CA LYS A 8 6.51 -4.48 -2.43
C LYS A 8 7.35 -3.55 -1.55
N LYS A 9 7.17 -2.24 -1.66
CA LYS A 9 7.86 -1.26 -0.80
C LYS A 9 7.46 -1.41 0.67
N LEU A 10 6.18 -1.61 0.95
CA LEU A 10 5.69 -1.80 2.31
C LEU A 10 6.25 -3.09 2.91
N GLU A 11 6.24 -4.20 2.16
CA GLU A 11 6.81 -5.49 2.57
C GLU A 11 8.30 -5.38 2.90
N ALA A 12 9.08 -4.67 2.07
CA ALA A 12 10.49 -4.40 2.33
C ALA A 12 10.73 -3.58 3.62
N ASN A 13 9.69 -2.89 4.13
CA ASN A 13 9.73 -2.11 5.37
C ASN A 13 8.97 -2.78 6.52
N GLY A 14 8.74 -4.10 6.43
CA GLY A 14 8.19 -4.91 7.51
C GLY A 14 6.66 -4.92 7.60
N TRP A 15 5.96 -4.33 6.63
CA TRP A 15 4.51 -4.54 6.52
C TRP A 15 4.23 -5.95 5.98
N ARG A 16 3.05 -6.48 6.31
CA ARG A 16 2.62 -7.82 5.88
C ARG A 16 1.22 -7.77 5.31
N LEU A 17 0.92 -8.66 4.37
CA LEU A 17 -0.43 -8.80 3.85
C LEU A 17 -1.31 -9.51 4.89
N LYS A 18 -2.30 -8.80 5.42
CA LYS A 18 -3.28 -9.35 6.38
C LYS A 18 -4.38 -10.12 5.67
N ARG A 19 -4.97 -9.52 4.64
CA ARG A 19 -6.08 -10.11 3.85
C ARG A 19 -6.27 -9.39 2.53
N VAL A 20 -6.92 -10.05 1.59
CA VAL A 20 -7.35 -9.47 0.31
C VAL A 20 -8.87 -9.55 0.20
N ARG A 21 -9.50 -8.46 -0.27
CA ARG A 21 -10.93 -8.42 -0.63
C ARG A 21 -11.07 -7.75 -2.00
N GLY A 22 -11.32 -8.54 -3.04
CA GLY A 22 -11.31 -8.05 -4.42
C GLY A 22 -9.93 -7.46 -4.77
N SER A 23 -9.90 -6.23 -5.27
CA SER A 23 -8.66 -5.51 -5.58
C SER A 23 -8.00 -4.83 -4.38
N HIS A 24 -8.57 -4.91 -3.16
CA HIS A 24 -8.04 -4.21 -1.99
C HIS A 24 -7.19 -5.15 -1.13
N TYR A 25 -5.90 -4.84 -1.04
CA TYR A 25 -4.91 -5.55 -0.23
C TYR A 25 -4.76 -4.83 1.10
N MET A 26 -5.08 -5.50 2.21
CA MET A 26 -4.96 -4.92 3.54
C MET A 26 -3.56 -5.21 4.08
N MET A 27 -2.72 -4.18 4.16
CA MET A 27 -1.37 -4.28 4.72
C MET A 27 -1.41 -3.95 6.21
N GLU A 28 -0.67 -4.70 7.03
CA GLU A 28 -0.57 -4.47 8.46
C GLU A 28 0.88 -4.37 8.95
N LYS A 29 1.09 -3.52 9.96
CA LYS A 29 2.35 -3.40 10.71
C LYS A 29 2.05 -2.78 12.07
N ASP A 30 2.55 -3.39 13.16
CA ASP A 30 2.46 -2.85 14.52
C ASP A 30 1.04 -2.39 14.94
N GLY A 31 0.03 -3.21 14.61
CA GLY A 31 -1.39 -2.90 14.88
C GLY A 31 -2.06 -1.91 13.91
N SER A 32 -1.28 -1.24 13.05
CA SER A 32 -1.81 -0.39 11.97
C SER A 32 -2.23 -1.22 10.77
N ILE A 33 -3.37 -0.89 10.17
CA ILE A 33 -3.88 -1.54 8.96
C ILE A 33 -4.24 -0.47 7.93
N ILE A 34 -3.78 -0.65 6.68
CA ILE A 34 -4.12 0.22 5.56
C ILE A 34 -4.57 -0.58 4.33
N PRO A 35 -5.60 -0.12 3.59
CA PRO A 35 -5.97 -0.70 2.31
C PRO A 35 -5.11 -0.14 1.18
N ILE A 36 -4.56 -1.02 0.34
CA ILE A 36 -3.87 -0.67 -0.92
C ILE A 36 -4.70 -1.19 -2.09
N PRO A 37 -5.27 -0.33 -2.95
CA PRO A 37 -5.98 -0.79 -4.13
C PRO A 37 -5.00 -1.24 -5.21
N VAL A 38 -5.25 -2.40 -5.79
CA VAL A 38 -4.45 -3.02 -6.85
C VAL A 38 -5.30 -3.20 -8.11
N HIS A 39 -5.16 -2.28 -9.05
CA HIS A 39 -5.88 -2.28 -10.33
C HIS A 39 -4.92 -2.59 -11.50
N GLY A 40 -4.24 -3.74 -11.43
CA GLY A 40 -3.27 -4.16 -12.45
C GLY A 40 -2.03 -3.26 -12.49
N SER A 41 -1.73 -2.69 -13.66
CA SER A 41 -0.65 -1.74 -13.89
C SER A 41 -1.06 -0.27 -13.70
N ARG A 42 -2.34 0.00 -13.39
CA ARG A 42 -2.82 1.37 -13.22
C ARG A 42 -2.20 2.02 -11.99
N ASP A 43 -1.68 3.21 -12.20
CA ASP A 43 -1.12 4.04 -11.13
C ASP A 43 -2.18 4.46 -10.10
N ILE A 44 -1.74 4.54 -8.85
CA ILE A 44 -2.52 5.17 -7.80
C ILE A 44 -2.49 6.69 -7.98
N GLY A 45 -3.66 7.32 -7.86
CA GLY A 45 -3.77 8.78 -7.93
C GLY A 45 -2.94 9.48 -6.84
N LYS A 46 -2.39 10.66 -7.16
CA LYS A 46 -1.44 11.38 -6.30
C LYS A 46 -1.93 11.62 -4.86
N GLY A 47 -3.21 11.93 -4.68
CA GLY A 47 -3.79 12.15 -3.34
C GLY A 47 -3.80 10.89 -2.47
N LEU A 48 -4.19 9.75 -3.04
CA LEU A 48 -4.16 8.47 -2.32
C LEU A 48 -2.72 8.02 -2.06
N LEU A 49 -1.82 8.22 -3.02
CA LEU A 49 -0.40 7.94 -2.84
C LEU A 49 0.16 8.75 -1.64
N ALA A 50 -0.09 10.06 -1.59
CA ALA A 50 0.34 10.92 -0.50
C ALA A 50 -0.22 10.47 0.87
N GLU A 51 -1.49 10.04 0.91
CA GLU A 51 -2.08 9.52 2.14
C GLU A 51 -1.45 8.20 2.58
N ILE A 52 -1.16 7.29 1.65
CA ILE A 52 -0.43 6.05 1.94
C ILE A 52 0.95 6.38 2.51
N GLU A 53 1.71 7.29 1.88
CA GLU A 53 3.02 7.71 2.39
C GLU A 53 2.93 8.31 3.80
N ARG A 54 1.93 9.17 4.04
CA ARG A 54 1.73 9.81 5.35
C ARG A 54 1.42 8.78 6.44
N ARG A 55 0.57 7.80 6.15
CA ARG A 55 0.19 6.76 7.14
C ARG A 55 1.27 5.71 7.37
N THR A 56 2.11 5.47 6.36
CA THR A 56 3.14 4.43 6.42
C THR A 56 4.51 4.96 6.82
N GLY A 57 4.74 6.26 6.67
CA GLY A 57 6.06 6.87 6.77
C GLY A 57 7.01 6.51 5.62
N ILE A 58 6.52 5.79 4.59
CA ILE A 58 7.37 5.24 3.52
C ILE A 58 7.14 6.05 2.25
N LYS A 59 8.22 6.66 1.73
CA LYS A 59 8.16 7.46 0.50
C LYS A 59 8.22 6.60 -0.75
N SER A 60 7.41 6.99 -1.72
CA SER A 60 7.37 6.36 -3.03
C SER A 60 8.50 6.83 -3.96
N ARG A 61 9.22 7.90 -3.59
CA ARG A 61 10.43 8.41 -4.24
C ARG A 61 11.53 8.69 -3.22
#